data_AF-A0A0Q5VTZ6-F1
#
_entry.id   AF-A0A0Q5VTZ6-F1
#
_cell.length_a   1.000
_cell.length_b   1.000
_cell.length_c   1.000
_cell.angle_alpha   90.00
_cell.angle_beta   90.00
_cell.angle_gamma   90.00
#
_symmetry.space_group_name_H-M   'P 1'
#
loop_
_entity.id
_entity.type
_entity.pdbx_description
1 polymer ?
#
loop_
_entity_poly.entity_id
_entity_poly.type
_entity_poly.pdbx_seq_one_letter_code
_entity_poly.pdbx_strand_id
1 'polypeptide(L)'
;MLGRNSFTAAEIAAARADVAGQLATFRAVPPGPERDALEPRFASAVLLALDRRFVHRTRGLAGRKGTPLNELELVAEGLMGAGQLPGSTVVRYDAATAVLGLAVGAEIAPSADDVEALAAAVFTELEETSAG
;
A
#
# COMPACT_ATOMS: atom_id res chain seq x y z
N MET A 1 -0.10 -8.70 -23.17
CA MET A 1 0.73 -8.39 -21.98
C MET A 1 0.05 -7.23 -21.27
N LEU A 2 -0.36 -7.38 -20.01
CA LEU A 2 -1.14 -6.36 -19.28
C LEU A 2 -0.28 -5.27 -18.61
N GLY A 3 1.05 -5.37 -18.71
CA GLY A 3 1.99 -4.48 -18.03
C GLY A 3 1.83 -3.01 -18.44
N ARG A 4 1.85 -2.11 -17.46
CA ARG A 4 1.70 -0.66 -17.60
C ARG A 4 2.94 0.05 -17.07
N ASN A 5 3.47 0.97 -17.86
CA ASN A 5 4.61 1.82 -17.50
C ASN A 5 4.18 3.21 -17.01
N SER A 6 2.87 3.48 -16.92
CA SER A 6 2.31 4.72 -16.37
C SER A 6 0.83 4.55 -16.01
N PHE A 7 0.35 5.44 -15.15
CA PHE A 7 -1.06 5.61 -14.81
C PHE A 7 -1.46 7.07 -15.00
N THR A 8 -2.70 7.30 -15.41
CA THR A 8 -3.20 8.65 -15.65
C THR A 8 -3.48 9.37 -14.32
N ALA A 9 -3.40 10.70 -14.33
CA ALA A 9 -3.75 11.51 -13.17
C ALA A 9 -5.19 11.25 -12.68
N ALA A 10 -6.12 10.95 -13.59
CA ALA A 10 -7.50 10.62 -13.25
C ALA A 10 -7.61 9.28 -12.50
N GLU A 11 -6.85 8.25 -12.90
CA GLU A 11 -6.81 6.97 -12.19
C GLU A 11 -6.23 7.11 -10.78
N ILE A 12 -5.15 7.88 -10.65
CA ILE A 12 -4.50 8.16 -9.36
C ILE A 12 -5.45 8.94 -8.45
N ALA A 13 -6.07 10.01 -8.96
CA ALA A 13 -7.02 10.82 -8.21
C ALA A 13 -8.26 10.01 -7.76
N ALA A 14 -8.78 9.13 -8.62
CA ALA A 14 -9.91 8.27 -8.26
C ALA A 14 -9.54 7.27 -7.15
N ALA A 15 -8.36 6.65 -7.21
CA ALA A 15 -7.87 5.77 -6.14
C ALA A 15 -7.64 6.54 -4.83
N ARG A 16 -7.09 7.75 -4.91
CA ARG A 16 -6.87 8.63 -3.75
C ARG A 16 -8.19 9.00 -3.07
N ALA A 17 -9.21 9.38 -3.84
CA ALA A 17 -10.53 9.71 -3.32
C ALA A 17 -11.21 8.49 -2.66
N ASP A 18 -11.06 7.30 -3.25
CA ASP A 18 -11.60 6.04 -2.72
C ASP A 18 -10.98 5.66 -1.37
N VAL A 19 -9.64 5.73 -1.25
CA VAL A 19 -8.94 5.49 0.02
C VAL A 19 -9.36 6.51 1.07
N ALA A 20 -9.41 7.80 0.72
CA ALA A 20 -9.82 8.86 1.64
C ALA A 20 -11.27 8.66 2.14
N GLY A 21 -12.20 8.24 1.27
CA GLY A 21 -13.58 7.95 1.64
C GLY A 21 -13.72 6.76 2.60
N GLN A 22 -12.93 5.70 2.38
CA GLN A 22 -12.90 4.54 3.27
C GLN A 22 -12.34 4.92 4.65
N LEU A 23 -11.22 5.65 4.70
CA LEU A 23 -10.63 6.13 5.96
C LEU A 23 -11.58 7.06 6.72
N ALA A 24 -12.24 7.99 6.03
CA ALA A 24 -13.24 8.86 6.64
C ALA A 24 -14.40 8.07 7.26
N THR A 25 -14.89 7.05 6.55
CA THR A 25 -15.95 6.16 7.03
C THR A 25 -15.52 5.39 8.27
N PHE A 26 -14.32 4.79 8.26
CA PHE A 26 -13.78 4.09 9.42
C PHE A 26 -13.59 5.02 10.61
N ARG A 27 -13.03 6.22 10.40
CA ARG A 27 -12.80 7.22 11.45
C ARG A 27 -14.09 7.73 12.08
N ALA A 28 -15.22 7.71 11.35
CA ALA A 28 -16.53 8.06 11.86
C ALA A 28 -17.17 6.99 12.77
N VAL A 29 -16.68 5.74 12.73
CA VAL A 29 -17.08 4.71 13.69
C VAL A 29 -16.55 5.12 15.07
N PRO A 30 -17.39 5.15 16.13
CA PRO A 30 -16.91 5.51 17.47
C PRO A 30 -15.74 4.62 17.93
N PRO A 31 -14.75 5.16 18.65
CA PRO A 31 -13.70 4.36 19.26
C PRO A 31 -14.29 3.39 20.27
N GLY A 32 -13.74 2.17 20.32
CA GLY A 32 -14.20 1.11 21.19
C GLY A 32 -13.65 -0.25 20.77
N PRO A 33 -13.80 -1.28 21.62
CA PRO A 33 -13.17 -2.58 21.42
C PRO A 33 -13.50 -3.24 20.07
N GLU A 34 -14.73 -3.06 19.55
CA GLU A 34 -15.08 -3.60 18.23
C GLU A 34 -14.36 -2.87 17.09
N ARG A 35 -14.16 -1.55 17.21
CA ARG A 35 -13.41 -0.77 16.22
C ARG A 35 -11.93 -1.13 16.26
N ASP A 36 -11.36 -1.27 17.44
CA ASP A 36 -9.94 -1.63 17.63
C ASP A 36 -9.66 -3.02 17.06
N ALA A 37 -10.57 -3.99 17.26
CA ALA A 37 -10.47 -5.33 16.68
C ALA A 37 -10.72 -5.36 15.16
N LEU A 38 -11.47 -4.40 14.64
CA LEU A 38 -11.75 -4.25 13.20
C LEU A 38 -10.59 -3.60 12.44
N GLU A 39 -9.91 -2.62 13.06
CA GLU A 39 -8.92 -1.76 12.41
C GLU A 39 -7.91 -2.50 11.54
N PRO A 40 -7.15 -3.50 12.04
CA PRO A 40 -6.15 -4.18 11.23
C PRO A 40 -6.74 -4.92 10.03
N ARG A 41 -7.97 -5.44 10.15
CA ARG A 41 -8.67 -6.13 9.06
C ARG A 41 -9.16 -5.15 8.00
N PHE A 42 -9.72 -4.03 8.45
CA PHE A 42 -10.13 -2.94 7.57
C PHE A 42 -8.93 -2.37 6.82
N ALA A 43 -7.86 -2.01 7.53
CA ALA A 43 -6.66 -1.43 6.95
C ALA A 43 -6.00 -2.38 5.93
N SER A 44 -5.88 -3.66 6.26
CA SER A 44 -5.39 -4.70 5.34
C SER A 44 -6.22 -4.78 4.05
N ALA A 45 -7.56 -4.73 4.16
CA ALA A 45 -8.44 -4.77 3.01
C ALA A 45 -8.27 -3.52 2.11
N VAL A 46 -8.08 -2.33 2.70
CA VAL A 46 -7.83 -1.10 1.94
C VAL A 46 -6.49 -1.17 1.19
N LEU A 47 -5.43 -1.67 1.82
CA LEU A 47 -4.11 -1.82 1.17
C LEU A 47 -4.16 -2.81 0.00
N LEU A 48 -4.85 -3.95 0.16
CA LEU A 48 -5.07 -4.90 -0.94
C LEU A 48 -5.88 -4.29 -2.08
N ALA A 49 -6.92 -3.52 -1.76
CA ALA A 49 -7.72 -2.81 -2.76
C ALA A 49 -6.88 -1.76 -3.50
N LEU A 50 -6.01 -1.04 -2.79
CA LEU A 50 -5.08 -0.07 -3.38
C LEU A 50 -4.09 -0.76 -4.32
N ASP A 51 -3.43 -1.85 -3.87
CA ASP A 51 -2.50 -2.60 -4.72
C ASP A 51 -3.19 -3.08 -6.01
N ARG A 52 -4.42 -3.60 -5.90
CA ARG A 52 -5.16 -4.14 -7.04
C ARG A 52 -5.40 -3.12 -8.15
N ARG A 53 -5.56 -1.83 -7.81
CA ARG A 53 -5.74 -0.72 -8.78
C ARG A 53 -4.49 -0.55 -9.67
N PHE A 54 -3.32 -0.87 -9.14
CA PHE A 54 -2.01 -0.66 -9.79
C PHE A 54 -1.21 -1.96 -9.97
N VAL A 55 -1.83 -3.13 -9.82
CA VAL A 55 -1.15 -4.45 -9.90
C VAL A 55 -0.49 -4.72 -11.25
N HIS A 56 -0.95 -4.05 -12.30
CA HIS A 56 -0.38 -4.16 -13.63
C HIS A 56 0.84 -3.26 -13.86
N ARG A 57 1.36 -2.58 -12.83
CA ARG A 57 2.62 -1.83 -12.90
C ARG A 57 3.77 -2.74 -13.32
N THR A 58 4.57 -2.30 -14.29
CA THR A 58 5.80 -3.03 -14.62
C THR A 58 6.90 -2.72 -13.61
N ARG A 59 7.95 -3.54 -13.65
CA ARG A 59 9.17 -3.25 -12.89
C ARG A 59 9.91 -2.00 -13.39
N GLY A 60 9.68 -1.58 -14.64
CA GLY A 60 10.22 -0.33 -15.19
C GLY A 60 9.63 0.90 -14.48
N LEU A 61 8.34 0.85 -14.16
CA LEU A 61 7.65 1.87 -13.38
C LEU A 61 7.96 1.75 -11.87
N ALA A 62 7.74 0.58 -11.28
CA ALA A 62 7.83 0.40 -9.82
C ALA A 62 9.27 0.40 -9.27
N GLY A 63 10.28 0.22 -10.11
CA GLY A 63 11.67 0.12 -9.67
C GLY A 63 11.96 -1.10 -8.78
N ARG A 64 13.14 -1.09 -8.15
CA ARG A 64 13.67 -2.17 -7.27
C ARG A 64 14.31 -1.65 -5.98
N LYS A 65 14.18 -0.35 -5.71
CA LYS A 65 14.95 0.34 -4.67
C LYS A 65 14.18 0.49 -3.35
N GLY A 66 13.17 -0.36 -3.12
CA GLY A 66 12.33 -0.25 -1.93
C GLY A 66 11.45 1.00 -1.96
N THR A 67 10.95 1.37 -3.15
CA THR A 67 10.01 2.50 -3.29
C THR A 67 8.70 2.19 -2.56
N PRO A 68 7.83 3.18 -2.29
CA PRO A 68 6.51 2.93 -1.71
C PRO A 68 5.67 1.91 -2.52
N LEU A 69 5.83 1.88 -3.85
CA LEU A 69 5.21 0.87 -4.71
C LEU A 69 5.75 -0.54 -4.48
N ASN A 70 7.04 -0.68 -4.13
CA ASN A 70 7.62 -1.96 -3.76
C ASN A 70 7.20 -2.37 -2.35
N GLU A 71 7.09 -1.44 -1.41
CA GLU A 71 6.59 -1.73 -0.07
C GLU A 71 5.13 -2.21 -0.12
N LEU A 72 4.25 -1.53 -0.87
CA LEU A 72 2.88 -1.97 -1.07
C LEU A 72 2.80 -3.37 -1.72
N GLU A 73 3.71 -3.67 -2.67
CA GLU A 73 3.83 -5.02 -3.28
C GLU A 73 4.10 -6.09 -2.22
N LEU A 74 5.09 -5.86 -1.36
CA LEU A 74 5.48 -6.81 -0.31
C LEU A 74 4.41 -6.94 0.78
N VAL A 75 3.78 -5.84 1.17
CA VAL A 75 2.67 -5.84 2.13
C VAL A 75 1.50 -6.64 1.56
N ALA A 76 1.10 -6.40 0.31
CA ALA A 76 0.02 -7.15 -0.33
C ALA A 76 0.35 -8.65 -0.46
N GLU A 77 1.59 -8.99 -0.84
CA GLU A 77 2.06 -10.38 -0.88
C GLU A 77 1.97 -11.05 0.50
N GLY A 78 2.46 -10.38 1.54
CA GLY A 78 2.41 -10.88 2.91
C GLY A 78 0.98 -11.08 3.42
N LEU A 79 0.08 -10.12 3.16
CA LEU A 79 -1.34 -10.18 3.53
C LEU A 79 -2.09 -11.31 2.81
N MET A 80 -1.77 -11.58 1.54
CA MET A 80 -2.33 -12.72 0.80
C MET A 80 -1.73 -14.07 1.22
N GLY A 81 -0.53 -14.04 1.82
CA GLY A 81 0.19 -15.20 2.30
C GLY A 81 -0.02 -15.47 3.79
N ALA A 82 1.07 -15.48 4.55
CA ALA A 82 1.09 -15.86 5.97
C ALA A 82 0.77 -14.70 6.95
N GLY A 83 0.45 -13.51 6.45
CA GLY A 83 0.23 -12.31 7.28
C GLY A 83 1.52 -11.69 7.81
N GLN A 84 2.67 -12.01 7.22
CA GLN A 84 3.99 -11.47 7.60
C GLN A 84 4.66 -10.83 6.41
N LEU A 85 5.49 -9.80 6.64
CA LEU A 85 6.23 -9.14 5.57
C LEU A 85 7.24 -10.12 4.96
N PRO A 86 7.11 -10.50 3.67
CA PRO A 86 8.02 -11.44 3.04
C PRO A 86 9.36 -10.78 2.75
N GLY A 87 10.42 -11.60 2.70
CA GLY A 87 11.69 -11.17 2.12
C GLY A 87 11.60 -11.10 0.59
N SER A 88 12.48 -10.33 -0.05
CA SER A 88 12.57 -10.25 -1.50
C SER A 88 14.00 -10.41 -1.99
N THR A 89 14.19 -11.17 -3.07
CA THR A 89 15.47 -11.22 -3.81
C THR A 89 15.52 -10.20 -4.95
N VAL A 90 14.40 -9.54 -5.25
CA VAL A 90 14.23 -8.63 -6.39
C VAL A 90 14.18 -7.17 -5.94
N VAL A 91 13.47 -6.90 -4.83
CA VAL A 91 13.34 -5.58 -4.22
C VAL A 91 14.41 -5.44 -3.14
N ARG A 92 15.19 -4.36 -3.21
CA ARG A 92 16.12 -3.96 -2.14
C ARG A 92 15.34 -3.22 -1.06
N TYR A 93 14.56 -3.96 -0.28
CA TYR A 93 13.75 -3.40 0.80
C TYR A 93 14.62 -3.12 2.02
N ASP A 94 14.46 -1.93 2.60
CA ASP A 94 15.10 -1.53 3.86
C ASP A 94 14.05 -0.89 4.76
N ALA A 95 13.76 -1.56 5.88
CA ALA A 95 12.78 -1.12 6.86
C ALA A 95 13.11 0.27 7.44
N ALA A 96 14.39 0.66 7.52
CA ALA A 96 14.76 1.96 8.06
C ALA A 96 14.34 3.14 7.16
N THR A 97 14.12 2.89 5.88
CA THR A 97 13.69 3.90 4.89
C THR A 97 12.27 3.69 4.37
N ALA A 98 11.64 2.57 4.73
CA ALA A 98 10.29 2.21 4.33
C ALA A 98 9.25 3.06 5.09
N VAL A 99 8.07 3.22 4.51
CA VAL A 99 6.99 4.05 5.07
C VAL A 99 6.43 3.43 6.34
N LEU A 100 6.17 2.11 6.34
CA LEU A 100 5.62 1.41 7.49
C LEU A 100 6.70 0.90 8.45
N GLY A 101 7.97 0.95 8.04
CA GLY A 101 9.09 0.52 8.88
C GLY A 101 9.08 -0.96 9.28
N LEU A 102 8.30 -1.80 8.59
CA LEU A 102 8.14 -3.20 8.94
C LEU A 102 9.41 -4.00 8.63
N ALA A 103 9.93 -4.75 9.60
CA ALA A 103 11.03 -5.68 9.34
C ALA A 103 10.53 -6.91 8.54
N VAL A 104 11.41 -7.53 7.76
CA VAL A 104 11.10 -8.83 7.13
C VAL A 104 10.77 -9.87 8.22
N GLY A 105 9.67 -10.59 8.03
CA GLY A 105 9.12 -11.55 8.99
C GLY A 105 8.23 -10.93 10.07
N ALA A 106 8.11 -9.60 10.15
CA ALA A 106 7.19 -8.94 11.05
C ALA A 106 5.74 -9.23 10.65
N GLU A 107 4.86 -9.36 11.64
CA GLU A 107 3.41 -9.44 11.44
C GLU A 107 2.89 -8.15 10.78
N ILE A 108 2.00 -8.30 9.80
CA ILE A 108 1.34 -7.19 9.13
C ILE A 108 -0.01 -6.95 9.80
N ALA A 109 -0.06 -5.96 10.68
CA ALA A 109 -1.27 -5.50 11.35
C ALA A 109 -1.39 -3.97 11.25
N PRO A 110 -1.68 -3.43 10.05
CA PRO A 110 -1.65 -1.99 9.79
C PRO A 110 -2.81 -1.28 10.50
N SER A 111 -2.55 -0.06 10.97
CA SER A 111 -3.58 0.88 11.43
C SER A 111 -4.20 1.65 10.27
N ALA A 112 -5.28 2.40 10.53
CA ALA A 112 -5.81 3.34 9.55
C ALA A 112 -4.81 4.45 9.17
N ASP A 113 -3.92 4.82 10.09
CA ASP A 113 -2.90 5.83 9.84
C ASP A 113 -1.75 5.28 8.97
N ASP A 114 -1.42 3.99 9.12
CA ASP A 114 -0.48 3.29 8.22
C ASP A 114 -1.01 3.27 6.78
N VAL A 115 -2.31 3.06 6.60
CA VAL A 115 -2.97 3.14 5.29
C VAL A 115 -2.82 4.53 4.70
N GLU A 116 -3.10 5.58 5.48
CA GLU A 116 -2.98 6.96 5.02
C GLU A 116 -1.54 7.30 4.59
N ALA A 117 -0.56 6.92 5.41
CA ALA A 117 0.85 7.16 5.15
C ALA A 117 1.34 6.43 3.89
N LEU A 118 1.11 5.10 3.80
CA LEU A 118 1.57 4.31 2.66
C LEU A 118 0.82 4.70 1.38
N ALA A 119 -0.49 4.94 1.44
CA ALA A 119 -1.25 5.37 0.27
C ALA A 119 -0.77 6.73 -0.25
N ALA A 120 -0.53 7.71 0.63
CA ALA A 120 0.00 9.00 0.25
C ALA A 120 1.34 8.87 -0.48
N ALA A 121 2.28 8.09 0.09
CA ALA A 121 3.59 7.85 -0.49
C ALA A 121 3.50 7.11 -1.86
N VAL A 122 2.60 6.13 -1.97
CA VAL A 122 2.34 5.41 -3.23
C VAL A 122 1.82 6.35 -4.31
N PHE A 123 0.87 7.24 -4.00
CA PHE A 123 0.34 8.16 -4.99
C PHE A 123 1.38 9.19 -5.45
N THR A 124 2.19 9.73 -4.53
CA THR A 124 3.31 10.61 -4.89
C THR A 124 4.30 9.90 -5.81
N GLU A 125 4.72 8.67 -5.48
CA GLU A 125 5.59 7.88 -6.36
C GLU A 125 4.97 7.64 -7.74
N LEU A 126 3.68 7.32 -7.82
CA LEU A 126 2.98 7.12 -9.10
C LEU A 126 2.90 8.40 -9.93
N GLU A 127 2.66 9.54 -9.31
CA GLU A 127 2.60 10.85 -9.97
C GLU A 127 3.97 11.22 -10.55
N GLU A 128 5.05 11.05 -9.76
CA GLU A 128 6.42 11.34 -10.19
C GLU A 128 6.88 10.41 -11.31
N THR A 129 6.61 9.11 -11.18
CA THR A 129 7.07 8.10 -12.14
C THR A 129 6.22 8.01 -13.40
N SER A 130 4.95 8.43 -13.37
CA SER A 130 4.08 8.46 -14.56
C SER A 130 4.18 9.76 -15.37
N ALA A 131 4.84 10.80 -14.82
CA ALA A 131 5.06 12.08 -15.50
C ALA A 131 6.28 12.08 -16.43
N GLY A 132 7.19 11.10 -16.29
CA GLY A 132 8.37 10.91 -17.14
C GLY A 132 8.13 9.99 -18.33
#